data_AF-A0A2H3JYB9-F1
#
_entry.id   AF-A0A2H3JYB9-F1
#
_cell.length_a   1.000
_cell.length_b   1.000
_cell.length_c   1.000
_cell.angle_alpha   90.00
_cell.angle_beta   90.00
_cell.angle_gamma   90.00
#
_symmetry.space_group_name_H-M   'P 1'
#
loop_
_entity.id
_entity.type
_entity.pdbx_description
1 polymer ?
#
loop_
_entity_poly.entity_id
_entity_poly.type
_entity_poly.pdbx_seq_one_letter_code
_entity_poly.pdbx_strand_id
1 'polypeptide(L)'
;MPVCQQRLIPQQLLRGVSMGVGVPSISASLRPMQTEIPTVIQLTYDKKGPFHIRGPNWRSLLKLMAMMGSTRIEPSTETIANATKDIRLRVVVSFVKVHSTSPEWNTVLYMSMDRPVKSDTPNAQRYRNGDTTMLPWSYTLTAPPAVLRDGADAAMSKFYTVPNTPGNLYPTLPISMPDLATYLATALDVSRNGAHEGIPGLRRLSKLIDSIYPLDQIELDDEKRGMRQKLKSFVGLGSKPSRSRNDQTYDLVTPFVPDEFGR
;
A
#
# COMPACT_ATOMS: atom_id res chain seq x y z
N MET A 1 11.51 7.23 -28.38
CA MET A 1 12.52 6.93 -27.33
C MET A 1 11.76 6.63 -26.05
N PRO A 2 11.91 5.46 -25.39
CA PRO A 2 11.25 5.23 -24.11
C PRO A 2 11.85 6.19 -23.08
N VAL A 3 11.05 7.12 -22.57
CA VAL A 3 11.45 8.02 -21.49
C VAL A 3 11.65 7.17 -20.25
N CYS A 4 12.86 7.16 -19.69
CA CYS A 4 13.15 6.51 -18.43
C CYS A 4 12.25 7.13 -17.34
N GLN A 5 11.23 6.38 -16.89
CA GLN A 5 10.17 6.88 -15.99
C GLN A 5 10.72 7.48 -14.70
N GLN A 6 11.87 6.98 -14.24
CA GLN A 6 12.58 7.51 -13.07
C GLN A 6 12.94 9.00 -13.19
N ARG A 7 13.07 9.54 -14.41
CA ARG A 7 13.39 10.96 -14.63
C ARG A 7 12.22 11.89 -14.34
N LEU A 8 10.97 11.38 -14.39
CA LEU A 8 9.76 12.16 -14.11
C LEU A 8 9.37 12.13 -12.63
N ILE A 9 9.95 11.21 -11.86
CA ILE A 9 9.65 11.05 -10.43
C ILE A 9 10.66 11.88 -9.62
N PRO A 10 10.19 12.71 -8.67
CA PRO A 10 11.09 13.43 -7.76
C PRO A 10 12.07 12.49 -7.06
N GLN A 11 13.36 12.79 -7.13
CA GLN A 11 14.43 11.94 -6.58
C GLN A 11 14.27 11.65 -5.08
N GLN A 12 13.59 12.54 -4.36
CA GLN A 12 13.28 12.36 -2.94
C GLN A 12 12.35 11.16 -2.69
N LEU A 13 11.39 10.91 -3.59
CA LEU A 13 10.47 9.77 -3.50
C LEU A 13 11.13 8.43 -3.82
N LEU A 14 12.29 8.43 -4.48
CA LEU A 14 13.06 7.24 -4.81
C LEU A 14 14.05 6.83 -3.71
N ARG A 15 14.20 7.62 -2.64
CA ARG A 15 15.14 7.33 -1.55
C ARG A 15 14.62 6.24 -0.62
N GLY A 16 15.44 5.23 -0.37
CA GLY A 16 15.10 4.10 0.49
C GLY A 16 14.05 3.15 -0.11
N VAL A 17 13.77 3.28 -1.41
CA VAL A 17 12.81 2.44 -2.12
C VAL A 17 13.52 1.21 -2.68
N SER A 18 12.88 0.06 -2.54
CA SER A 18 13.27 -1.17 -3.21
C SER A 18 12.05 -1.94 -3.68
N MET A 19 12.20 -2.65 -4.80
CA MET A 19 11.14 -3.43 -5.42
C MET A 19 11.70 -4.79 -5.82
N GLY A 20 10.92 -5.84 -5.71
CA GLY A 20 11.37 -7.17 -6.09
C GLY A 20 10.48 -8.28 -5.58
N VAL A 21 10.98 -9.51 -5.64
CA VAL A 21 10.24 -10.71 -5.19
C VAL A 21 10.90 -11.26 -3.92
N GLY A 22 10.10 -11.62 -2.93
CA GLY A 22 10.60 -12.22 -1.68
C GLY A 22 10.91 -11.20 -0.59
N VAL A 23 12.07 -11.32 0.06
CA VAL A 23 12.41 -10.51 1.24
C VAL A 23 13.04 -9.16 0.81
N PRO A 24 12.51 -8.01 1.26
CA PRO A 24 13.10 -6.71 0.97
C PRO A 24 14.43 -6.54 1.70
N SER A 25 15.35 -5.78 1.10
CA SER A 25 16.53 -5.29 1.81
C SER A 25 16.11 -4.26 2.86
N ILE A 26 16.35 -4.57 4.13
CA ILE A 26 16.11 -3.66 5.25
C ILE A 26 17.43 -2.95 5.55
N SER A 27 17.46 -1.63 5.40
CA SER A 27 18.65 -0.82 5.66
C SER A 27 18.26 0.54 6.20
N ALA A 28 19.07 1.06 7.13
CA ALA A 28 18.98 2.43 7.64
C ALA A 28 19.29 3.46 6.55
N SER A 29 20.12 3.11 5.56
CA SER A 29 20.55 4.07 4.55
C SER A 29 19.45 4.29 3.51
N LEU A 30 18.95 5.53 3.42
CA LEU A 30 18.01 5.97 2.38
C LEU A 30 18.72 6.25 1.05
N ARG A 31 19.35 5.21 0.49
CA ARG A 31 20.01 5.31 -0.81
C ARG A 31 18.96 5.47 -1.92
N PRO A 32 19.23 6.25 -2.98
CA PRO A 32 18.38 6.27 -4.16
C PRO A 32 18.17 4.86 -4.71
N MET A 33 16.97 4.57 -5.18
CA MET A 33 16.63 3.30 -5.82
C MET A 33 17.59 3.04 -7.00
N GLN A 34 18.26 1.89 -6.97
CA GLN A 34 19.23 1.50 -7.99
C GLN A 34 18.59 0.70 -9.13
N THR A 35 17.48 0.04 -8.86
CA THR A 35 16.72 -0.76 -9.83
C THR A 35 15.84 0.12 -10.69
N GLU A 36 15.79 -0.17 -12.00
CA GLU A 36 14.85 0.48 -12.92
C GLU A 36 13.39 0.21 -12.51
N ILE A 37 12.53 1.21 -12.72
CA ILE A 37 11.09 1.04 -12.48
C ILE A 37 10.54 0.20 -13.64
N PRO A 38 10.02 -1.01 -13.38
CA PRO A 38 9.44 -1.82 -14.44
C PRO A 38 8.13 -1.18 -14.95
N THR A 39 7.92 -1.24 -16.27
CA THR A 39 6.63 -0.89 -16.87
C THR A 39 5.56 -1.95 -16.55
N VAL A 40 5.97 -3.22 -16.46
CA VAL A 40 5.06 -4.34 -16.17
C VAL A 40 5.66 -5.20 -15.07
N ILE A 41 4.88 -5.41 -14.00
CA ILE A 41 5.18 -6.34 -12.93
C ILE A 41 4.29 -7.56 -13.12
N GLN A 42 4.89 -8.67 -13.51
CA GLN A 42 4.17 -9.93 -13.71
C GLN A 42 4.07 -10.72 -12.40
N LEU A 43 2.84 -11.03 -11.99
CA LEU A 43 2.58 -11.93 -10.88
C LEU A 43 2.29 -13.34 -11.41
N THR A 44 2.90 -14.32 -10.78
CA THR A 44 2.82 -15.74 -11.16
C THR A 44 2.15 -16.57 -10.06
N TYR A 45 1.44 -17.64 -10.44
CA TYR A 45 0.98 -18.66 -9.48
C TYR A 45 2.10 -19.65 -9.06
N ASP A 46 3.34 -19.42 -9.47
CA ASP A 46 4.45 -20.29 -9.13
C ASP A 46 4.88 -20.15 -7.66
N LYS A 47 5.90 -20.91 -7.26
CA LYS A 47 6.44 -20.90 -5.89
C LYS A 47 7.30 -19.67 -5.59
N LYS A 48 7.31 -18.65 -6.45
CA LYS A 48 8.04 -17.41 -6.17
C LYS A 48 7.29 -16.66 -5.07
N GLY A 49 8.03 -16.02 -4.18
CA GLY A 49 7.46 -15.26 -3.07
C GLY A 49 6.54 -14.13 -3.55
N PRO A 50 5.85 -13.43 -2.64
CA PRO A 50 5.10 -12.23 -3.00
C PRO A 50 6.03 -11.17 -3.60
N PHE A 51 5.51 -10.40 -4.58
CA PHE A 51 6.18 -9.19 -5.04
C PHE A 51 6.07 -8.12 -3.95
N HIS A 52 7.11 -7.34 -3.73
CA HIS A 52 7.12 -6.28 -2.73
C HIS A 52 7.55 -4.94 -3.29
N ILE A 53 7.04 -3.88 -2.66
CA ILE A 53 7.56 -2.51 -2.79
C ILE A 53 7.81 -2.01 -1.37
N ARG A 54 9.04 -1.64 -1.08
CA ARG A 54 9.46 -1.02 0.18
C ARG A 54 9.58 0.48 -0.04
N GLY A 55 9.15 1.27 0.93
CA GLY A 55 9.45 2.70 1.05
C GLY A 55 9.73 3.10 2.51
N PRO A 56 10.17 4.35 2.73
CA PRO A 56 10.49 4.86 4.06
C PRO A 56 9.25 4.96 4.97
N ASN A 57 8.12 5.41 4.45
CA ASN A 57 6.85 5.46 5.17
C ASN A 57 5.67 5.23 4.23
N TRP A 58 4.47 5.12 4.81
CA TRP A 58 3.23 4.88 4.07
C TRP A 58 2.94 5.99 3.05
N ARG A 59 3.06 7.27 3.46
CA ARG A 59 2.73 8.42 2.62
C ARG A 59 3.63 8.52 1.39
N SER A 60 4.94 8.45 1.58
CA SER A 60 5.93 8.48 0.50
C SER A 60 5.71 7.34 -0.49
N LEU A 61 5.32 6.16 0.01
CA LEU A 61 5.05 5.01 -0.84
C LEU A 61 3.80 5.21 -1.71
N LEU A 62 2.70 5.73 -1.16
CA LEU A 62 1.51 6.07 -1.95
C LEU A 62 1.79 7.16 -2.98
N LYS A 63 2.53 8.22 -2.61
CA LYS A 63 2.94 9.29 -3.53
C LYS A 63 3.78 8.75 -4.67
N LEU A 64 4.75 7.89 -4.37
CA LEU A 64 5.56 7.23 -5.39
C LEU A 64 4.68 6.44 -6.36
N MET A 65 3.78 5.59 -5.85
CA MET A 65 2.91 4.77 -6.68
C MET A 65 1.97 5.60 -7.57
N ALA A 66 1.44 6.72 -7.06
CA ALA A 66 0.64 7.67 -7.84
C ALA A 66 1.42 8.29 -9.01
N MET A 67 2.74 8.43 -8.89
CA MET A 67 3.61 8.97 -9.94
C MET A 67 4.10 7.90 -10.93
N MET A 68 3.89 6.62 -10.64
CA MET A 68 4.27 5.50 -11.50
C MET A 68 3.19 5.19 -12.55
N GLY A 69 2.72 6.21 -13.28
CA GLY A 69 1.54 6.12 -14.17
C GLY A 69 1.62 5.06 -15.28
N SER A 70 2.84 4.71 -15.69
CA SER A 70 3.11 3.72 -16.73
C SER A 70 3.46 2.33 -16.19
N THR A 71 3.56 2.17 -14.87
CA THR A 71 3.75 0.86 -14.23
C THR A 71 2.40 0.23 -13.95
N ARG A 72 2.25 -1.03 -14.35
CA ARG A 72 1.09 -1.84 -14.03
C ARG A 72 1.46 -3.23 -13.56
N ILE A 73 0.57 -3.82 -12.79
CA ILE A 73 0.67 -5.19 -12.30
C ILE A 73 -0.25 -6.05 -13.16
N GLU A 74 0.31 -7.10 -13.73
CA GLU A 74 -0.41 -8.04 -14.59
C GLU A 74 -0.22 -9.47 -14.08
N PRO A 75 -1.20 -10.36 -14.29
CA PRO A 75 -0.96 -11.78 -14.15
C PRO A 75 -0.05 -12.27 -15.29
N SER A 76 0.78 -13.29 -15.03
CA SER A 76 1.56 -13.92 -16.09
C SER A 76 0.65 -14.59 -17.13
N THR A 77 1.14 -14.74 -18.36
CA THR A 77 0.40 -15.42 -19.43
C THR A 77 -0.03 -16.84 -19.04
N GLU A 78 0.83 -17.57 -18.32
CA GLU A 78 0.51 -18.88 -17.74
C GLU A 78 -0.64 -18.82 -16.73
N THR A 79 -0.66 -17.77 -15.91
CA THR A 79 -1.71 -17.56 -14.91
C THR A 79 -3.04 -17.27 -15.59
N ILE A 80 -3.04 -16.43 -16.63
CA ILE A 80 -4.22 -16.10 -17.43
C ILE A 80 -4.76 -17.36 -18.12
N ALA A 81 -3.89 -18.18 -18.71
CA ALA A 81 -4.30 -19.42 -19.38
C ALA A 81 -5.01 -20.42 -18.46
N ASN A 82 -4.63 -20.42 -17.16
CA ASN A 82 -5.21 -21.32 -16.16
C ASN A 82 -6.36 -20.69 -15.35
N ALA A 83 -6.68 -19.41 -15.58
CA ALA A 83 -7.67 -18.70 -14.79
C ALA A 83 -9.09 -18.96 -15.29
N THR A 84 -9.93 -19.53 -14.42
CA THR A 84 -11.37 -19.73 -14.69
C THR A 84 -12.22 -18.52 -14.29
N LYS A 85 -11.66 -17.58 -13.54
CA LYS A 85 -12.34 -16.42 -12.95
C LYS A 85 -11.42 -15.21 -12.94
N ASP A 86 -12.01 -14.04 -12.69
CA ASP A 86 -11.26 -12.79 -12.50
C ASP A 86 -10.12 -12.97 -11.50
N ILE A 87 -8.92 -12.60 -11.92
CA ILE A 87 -7.72 -12.66 -11.09
C ILE A 87 -7.71 -11.41 -10.22
N ARG A 88 -7.70 -11.61 -8.90
CA ARG A 88 -7.72 -10.50 -7.93
C ARG A 88 -6.39 -10.37 -7.23
N LEU A 89 -6.08 -9.16 -6.77
CA LEU A 89 -4.86 -8.83 -6.04
C LEU A 89 -5.10 -8.85 -4.52
N ARG A 90 -4.25 -9.55 -3.78
CA ARG A 90 -4.15 -9.46 -2.32
C ARG A 90 -2.98 -8.57 -1.96
N VAL A 91 -3.20 -7.69 -0.98
CA VAL A 91 -2.16 -6.83 -0.42
C VAL A 91 -2.01 -7.07 1.08
N VAL A 92 -0.76 -7.27 1.51
CA VAL A 92 -0.37 -7.29 2.92
C VAL A 92 0.58 -6.11 3.15
N VAL A 93 0.21 -5.21 4.06
CA VAL A 93 1.02 -4.07 4.46
C VAL A 93 1.88 -4.50 5.64
N SER A 94 3.19 -4.36 5.56
CA SER A 94 4.13 -4.69 6.61
C SER A 94 4.97 -3.49 7.00
N PHE A 95 5.01 -3.17 8.29
CA PHE A 95 5.88 -2.19 8.89
C PHE A 95 7.05 -2.91 9.53
N VAL A 96 8.29 -2.55 9.17
CA VAL A 96 9.48 -3.28 9.61
C VAL A 96 10.50 -2.32 10.19
N LYS A 97 10.94 -2.58 11.42
CA LYS A 97 12.05 -1.86 12.04
C LYS A 97 13.36 -2.17 11.35
N VAL A 98 14.18 -1.15 11.19
CA VAL A 98 15.57 -1.33 10.73
C VAL A 98 16.40 -2.09 11.75
N HIS A 99 16.20 -1.78 13.04
CA HIS A 99 16.88 -2.38 14.16
C HIS A 99 15.98 -2.34 15.40
N SER A 100 16.15 -3.24 16.36
CA SER A 100 15.26 -3.36 17.54
C SER A 100 15.17 -2.07 18.36
N THR A 101 16.30 -1.39 18.51
CA THR A 101 16.43 -0.11 19.19
C THR A 101 16.14 1.10 18.31
N SER A 102 15.99 0.93 17.00
CA SER A 102 15.72 2.05 16.10
C SER A 102 14.27 2.51 16.25
N PRO A 103 14.02 3.83 16.30
CA PRO A 103 12.68 4.37 16.19
C PRO A 103 12.15 4.32 14.74
N GLU A 104 13.02 4.04 13.76
CA GLU A 104 12.67 4.08 12.34
C GLU A 104 12.02 2.78 11.85
N TRP A 105 10.90 2.95 11.16
CA TRP A 105 10.13 1.88 10.55
C TRP A 105 10.00 2.11 9.04
N ASN A 106 10.18 1.06 8.25
CA ASN A 106 9.89 1.08 6.82
C ASN A 106 8.53 0.47 6.54
N THR A 107 7.85 0.95 5.50
CA THR A 107 6.62 0.34 4.98
C THR A 107 6.96 -0.57 3.80
N VAL A 108 6.41 -1.76 3.80
CA VAL A 108 6.54 -2.76 2.73
C VAL A 108 5.16 -3.21 2.32
N LEU A 109 4.83 -3.09 1.03
CA LEU A 109 3.62 -3.64 0.44
C LEU A 109 3.96 -4.97 -0.20
N TYR A 110 3.39 -6.05 0.31
CA TYR A 110 3.46 -7.37 -0.31
C TYR A 110 2.22 -7.63 -1.14
N MET A 111 2.43 -8.07 -2.36
CA MET A 111 1.40 -8.29 -3.38
C MET A 111 1.46 -9.73 -3.87
N SER A 112 0.30 -10.37 -3.92
CA SER A 112 0.14 -11.73 -4.42
C SER A 112 -1.22 -11.87 -5.08
N MET A 113 -1.36 -12.79 -6.03
CA MET A 113 -2.67 -13.11 -6.59
C MET A 113 -3.53 -13.85 -5.57
N ASP A 114 -4.80 -13.49 -5.50
CA ASP A 114 -5.80 -14.18 -4.71
C ASP A 114 -5.93 -15.63 -5.17
N ARG A 115 -6.11 -16.53 -4.20
CA ARG A 115 -6.36 -17.93 -4.50
C ARG A 115 -7.49 -18.47 -3.65
N PRO A 116 -8.41 -19.23 -4.26
CA PRO A 116 -9.46 -19.87 -3.50
C PRO A 116 -8.83 -20.85 -2.51
N VAL A 117 -9.34 -20.79 -1.28
CA VAL A 117 -9.03 -21.79 -0.24
C VAL A 117 -9.70 -23.09 -0.66
N LYS A 118 -8.92 -24.17 -0.81
CA LYS A 118 -9.45 -25.49 -1.16
C LYS A 118 -10.48 -25.93 -0.10
N SER A 119 -11.51 -26.65 -0.53
CA SER A 119 -12.58 -27.13 0.36
C SER A 119 -12.07 -28.09 1.45
N ASP A 120 -11.02 -28.86 1.15
CA ASP A 120 -10.34 -29.81 2.05
C ASP A 120 -9.36 -29.14 3.03
N THR A 121 -9.13 -27.83 2.94
CA THR A 121 -8.15 -27.17 3.82
C THR A 121 -8.63 -27.19 5.28
N PRO A 122 -7.89 -27.79 6.23
CA PRO A 122 -8.23 -27.71 7.65
C PRO A 122 -8.27 -26.25 8.12
N ASN A 123 -9.29 -25.90 8.90
CA ASN A 123 -9.53 -24.53 9.37
C ASN A 123 -9.62 -23.49 8.23
N ALA A 124 -10.14 -23.86 7.06
CA ALA A 124 -10.31 -22.98 5.89
C ALA A 124 -10.99 -21.63 6.22
N GLN A 125 -11.90 -21.64 7.20
CA GLN A 125 -12.66 -20.46 7.61
C GLN A 125 -11.76 -19.30 8.07
N ARG A 126 -10.59 -19.60 8.63
CA ARG A 126 -9.61 -18.61 9.08
C ARG A 126 -9.05 -17.75 7.94
N TYR A 127 -9.07 -18.26 6.71
CA TYR A 127 -8.61 -17.51 5.53
C TYR A 127 -9.76 -16.81 4.79
N ARG A 128 -11.01 -17.05 5.20
CA ARG A 128 -12.24 -16.53 4.57
C ARG A 128 -12.93 -15.46 5.41
N ASN A 129 -12.69 -15.40 6.72
CA ASN A 129 -13.31 -14.47 7.66
C ASN A 129 -12.84 -13.01 7.53
N GLY A 130 -11.83 -12.73 6.71
CA GLY A 130 -11.29 -11.38 6.53
C GLY A 130 -10.42 -10.89 7.68
N ASP A 131 -9.91 -11.78 8.54
CA ASP A 131 -9.02 -11.40 9.64
C ASP A 131 -7.76 -10.68 9.13
N THR A 132 -7.61 -9.44 9.58
CA THR A 132 -6.52 -8.55 9.18
C THR A 132 -5.18 -8.89 9.81
N THR A 133 -5.17 -9.81 10.79
CA THR A 133 -3.97 -10.32 11.46
C THR A 133 -3.47 -11.65 10.86
N MET A 134 -4.22 -12.24 9.93
CA MET A 134 -3.82 -13.46 9.26
C MET A 134 -3.37 -13.22 7.83
N LEU A 135 -2.30 -13.92 7.44
CA LEU A 135 -1.83 -13.89 6.06
C LEU A 135 -2.86 -14.59 5.13
N PRO A 136 -3.04 -14.09 3.90
CA PRO A 136 -3.88 -14.75 2.91
C PRO A 136 -3.42 -16.19 2.63
N TRP A 137 -4.34 -17.04 2.17
CA TRP A 137 -4.04 -18.42 1.78
C TRP A 137 -2.92 -18.55 0.76
N SER A 138 -2.72 -17.55 -0.11
CA SER A 138 -1.58 -17.52 -1.05
C SER A 138 -0.22 -17.64 -0.36
N TYR A 139 -0.08 -17.18 0.89
CA TYR A 139 1.15 -17.19 1.68
C TYR A 139 1.39 -18.52 2.40
N THR A 140 0.51 -19.52 2.26
CA THR A 140 0.75 -20.87 2.76
C THR A 140 1.30 -21.79 1.67
N LEU A 141 1.27 -21.35 0.41
CA LEU A 141 1.75 -22.12 -0.74
C LEU A 141 3.27 -21.96 -0.95
N THR A 142 3.82 -20.89 -0.41
CA THR A 142 5.25 -20.58 -0.38
C THR A 142 5.62 -20.13 1.02
N ALA A 143 6.87 -20.36 1.43
CA ALA A 143 7.32 -19.90 2.73
C ALA A 143 7.22 -18.36 2.76
N PRO A 144 6.46 -17.77 3.71
CA PRO A 144 6.32 -16.32 3.76
C PRO A 144 7.69 -15.67 4.05
N PRO A 145 7.91 -14.43 3.58
CA PRO A 145 9.04 -13.61 3.96
C PRO A 145 9.27 -13.64 5.48
N ALA A 146 10.52 -13.66 5.93
CA ALA A 146 10.86 -13.81 7.36
C ALA A 146 10.13 -12.79 8.25
N VAL A 147 10.01 -11.55 7.78
CA VAL A 147 9.32 -10.46 8.49
C VAL A 147 7.81 -10.68 8.70
N LEU A 148 7.20 -11.64 8.02
CA LEU A 148 5.78 -11.99 8.18
C LEU A 148 5.55 -13.25 9.03
N ARG A 149 6.61 -13.91 9.52
CA ARG A 149 6.52 -15.19 10.23
C ARG A 149 6.17 -15.06 11.71
N ASP A 150 6.64 -14.00 12.36
CA ASP A 150 6.57 -13.84 13.83
C ASP A 150 5.20 -13.35 14.34
N GLY A 151 4.19 -13.34 13.46
CA GLY A 151 2.83 -12.87 13.76
C GLY A 151 2.61 -11.39 13.43
N ALA A 152 1.35 -10.98 13.52
CA ALA A 152 0.92 -9.67 13.03
C ALA A 152 1.47 -8.49 13.84
N ASP A 153 1.73 -8.70 15.13
CA ASP A 153 2.09 -7.63 16.08
C ASP A 153 3.49 -7.79 16.68
N ALA A 154 4.40 -8.50 16.01
CA ALA A 154 5.76 -8.69 16.50
C ALA A 154 6.50 -7.35 16.74
N ALA A 155 7.57 -7.42 17.54
CA ALA A 155 8.30 -6.22 17.96
C ALA A 155 9.13 -5.59 16.82
N MET A 156 9.66 -6.43 15.93
CA MET A 156 10.49 -6.02 14.79
C MET A 156 9.70 -5.81 13.51
N SER A 157 8.54 -6.45 13.39
CA SER A 157 7.67 -6.34 12.22
C SER A 157 6.21 -6.39 12.65
N LYS A 158 5.39 -5.56 12.01
CA LYS A 158 3.95 -5.57 12.18
C LYS A 158 3.32 -5.66 10.82
N PHE A 159 2.33 -6.51 10.62
CA PHE A 159 1.63 -6.57 9.33
C PHE A 159 0.12 -6.47 9.47
N TYR A 160 -0.51 -6.01 8.40
CA TYR A 160 -1.93 -5.89 8.22
C TYR A 160 -2.31 -6.44 6.84
N THR A 161 -3.14 -7.49 6.82
CA THR A 161 -3.74 -7.99 5.58
C THR A 161 -4.93 -7.11 5.23
N VAL A 162 -4.92 -6.49 4.05
CA VAL A 162 -6.05 -5.69 3.58
C VAL A 162 -7.22 -6.64 3.32
N PRO A 163 -8.35 -6.50 4.04
CA PRO A 163 -9.48 -7.42 3.91
C PRO A 163 -10.39 -7.01 2.75
N ASN A 164 -11.19 -7.96 2.26
CA ASN A 164 -12.28 -7.69 1.34
C ASN A 164 -13.42 -7.03 2.12
N THR A 165 -13.70 -5.75 1.85
CA THR A 165 -14.75 -5.00 2.56
C THR A 165 -15.73 -4.39 1.56
N PRO A 166 -17.02 -4.22 1.92
CA PRO A 166 -17.93 -3.40 1.11
C PRO A 166 -17.34 -2.00 0.91
N GLY A 167 -17.21 -1.57 -0.35
CA GLY A 167 -16.60 -0.29 -0.71
C GLY A 167 -15.07 -0.33 -0.90
N ASN A 168 -14.39 -1.42 -0.55
CA ASN A 168 -12.98 -1.65 -0.87
C ASN A 168 -12.73 -3.14 -1.13
N LEU A 169 -13.19 -3.59 -2.31
CA LEU A 169 -13.03 -4.98 -2.77
C LEU A 169 -11.62 -5.20 -3.30
N TYR A 170 -11.16 -6.45 -3.34
CA TYR A 170 -9.85 -6.75 -3.93
C TYR A 170 -9.76 -6.25 -5.38
N PRO A 171 -8.66 -5.56 -5.73
CA PRO A 171 -8.49 -5.05 -7.09
C PRO A 171 -8.42 -6.20 -8.08
N THR A 172 -9.07 -6.04 -9.23
CA THR A 172 -8.93 -6.96 -10.37
C THR A 172 -7.64 -6.66 -11.11
N LEU A 173 -6.96 -7.69 -11.60
CA LEU A 173 -5.78 -7.54 -12.46
C LEU A 173 -6.20 -7.56 -13.94
N PRO A 174 -5.55 -6.74 -14.80
CA PRO A 174 -4.42 -5.86 -14.51
C PRO A 174 -4.83 -4.59 -13.74
N ILE A 175 -3.88 -4.01 -12.98
CA ILE A 175 -4.07 -2.74 -12.25
C ILE A 175 -2.86 -1.82 -12.40
N SER A 176 -3.10 -0.52 -12.61
CA SER A 176 -2.03 0.49 -12.64
C SER A 176 -1.52 0.82 -11.22
N MET A 177 -0.29 1.32 -11.09
CA MET A 177 0.21 1.75 -9.78
C MET A 177 -0.58 2.92 -9.16
N PRO A 178 -1.04 3.92 -9.92
CA PRO A 178 -1.90 4.98 -9.38
C PRO A 178 -3.25 4.46 -8.88
N ASP A 179 -3.88 3.53 -9.60
CA ASP A 179 -5.14 2.91 -9.15
C ASP A 179 -4.93 2.10 -7.88
N LEU A 180 -3.80 1.39 -7.80
CA LEU A 180 -3.44 0.65 -6.59
C LEU A 180 -3.16 1.60 -5.40
N ALA A 181 -2.55 2.76 -5.64
CA ALA A 181 -2.37 3.79 -4.61
C ALA A 181 -3.72 4.31 -4.11
N THR A 182 -4.66 4.56 -5.01
CA THR A 182 -6.04 4.98 -4.69
C THR A 182 -6.78 3.92 -3.90
N TYR A 183 -6.65 2.64 -4.28
CA TYR A 183 -7.18 1.51 -3.53
C TYR A 183 -6.62 1.47 -2.09
N LEU A 184 -5.31 1.65 -1.92
CA LEU A 184 -4.69 1.62 -0.60
C LEU A 184 -5.08 2.84 0.26
N ALA A 185 -5.23 4.02 -0.33
CA ALA A 185 -5.77 5.19 0.34
C ALA A 185 -7.21 4.92 0.83
N THR A 186 -8.04 4.31 -0.02
CA THR A 186 -9.41 3.90 0.34
C THR A 186 -9.41 2.85 1.46
N ALA A 187 -8.48 1.88 1.42
CA ALA A 187 -8.32 0.89 2.49
C ALA A 187 -7.99 1.53 3.85
N LEU A 188 -7.15 2.58 3.86
CA LEU A 188 -6.84 3.34 5.06
C LEU A 188 -8.06 4.12 5.56
N ASP A 189 -8.83 4.75 4.68
CA ASP A 189 -10.05 5.47 5.06
C ASP A 189 -11.12 4.54 5.64
N VAL A 190 -11.34 3.38 5.01
CA VAL A 190 -12.20 2.32 5.54
C VAL A 190 -11.69 1.84 6.90
N SER A 191 -10.37 1.74 7.10
CA SER A 191 -9.80 1.40 8.41
C SER A 191 -10.10 2.46 9.47
N ARG A 192 -10.02 3.75 9.13
CA ARG A 192 -10.31 4.85 10.06
C ARG A 192 -11.79 4.91 10.45
N ASN A 193 -12.68 4.65 9.49
CA ASN A 193 -14.12 4.83 9.64
C ASN A 193 -14.87 3.52 9.97
N GLY A 194 -14.21 2.38 9.89
CA GLY A 194 -14.84 1.06 10.02
C GLY A 194 -15.54 0.85 11.36
N ALA A 195 -16.65 0.10 11.36
CA ALA A 195 -17.37 -0.24 12.59
C ALA A 195 -16.55 -1.17 13.51
N HIS A 196 -16.77 -1.09 14.82
CA HIS A 196 -16.09 -1.95 15.80
C HIS A 196 -16.52 -3.42 15.73
N GLU A 197 -17.77 -3.68 15.34
CA GLU A 197 -18.39 -5.02 15.32
C GLU A 197 -18.26 -5.73 13.96
N GLY A 198 -17.55 -5.13 13.01
CA GLY A 198 -17.38 -5.66 11.66
C GLY A 198 -16.20 -6.64 11.53
N ILE A 199 -15.43 -6.47 10.47
CA ILE A 199 -14.28 -7.32 10.17
C ILE A 199 -13.22 -7.25 11.29
N PRO A 200 -12.71 -8.40 11.78
CA PRO A 200 -11.72 -8.42 12.85
C PRO A 200 -10.46 -7.61 12.53
N GLY A 201 -10.18 -6.63 13.39
CA GLY A 201 -9.02 -5.76 13.26
C GLY A 201 -9.10 -4.72 12.14
N LEU A 202 -10.28 -4.43 11.59
CA LEU A 202 -10.45 -3.43 10.50
C LEU A 202 -9.80 -2.07 10.82
N ARG A 203 -9.89 -1.59 12.07
CA ARG A 203 -9.27 -0.33 12.50
C ARG A 203 -7.76 -0.39 12.74
N ARG A 204 -7.15 -1.56 12.61
CA ARG A 204 -5.75 -1.77 13.01
C ARG A 204 -4.77 -1.08 12.07
N LEU A 205 -5.05 -1.01 10.76
CA LEU A 205 -4.17 -0.31 9.82
C LEU A 205 -3.98 1.16 10.19
N SER A 206 -5.08 1.88 10.42
CA SER A 206 -5.01 3.29 10.84
C SER A 206 -4.24 3.46 12.14
N LYS A 207 -4.53 2.65 13.16
CA LYS A 207 -3.81 2.66 14.44
C LYS A 207 -2.31 2.37 14.27
N LEU A 208 -1.94 1.41 13.43
CA LEU A 208 -0.54 1.07 13.16
C LEU A 208 0.18 2.27 12.53
N ILE A 209 -0.38 2.84 11.47
CA ILE A 209 0.21 4.01 10.79
C ILE A 209 0.34 5.19 11.75
N ASP A 210 -0.72 5.49 12.51
CA ASP A 210 -0.73 6.60 13.46
C ASP A 210 0.30 6.41 14.59
N SER A 211 0.51 5.17 15.03
CA SER A 211 1.50 4.85 16.08
C SER A 211 2.95 4.83 15.58
N ILE A 212 3.16 4.42 14.33
CA ILE A 212 4.50 4.23 13.74
C ILE A 212 5.01 5.52 13.10
N TYR A 213 4.12 6.32 12.53
CA TYR A 213 4.43 7.56 11.82
C TYR A 213 3.64 8.74 12.40
N PRO A 214 3.87 9.13 13.67
CA PRO A 214 3.13 10.24 14.30
C PRO A 214 3.39 11.59 13.61
N LEU A 215 4.58 11.78 13.03
CA LEU A 215 4.95 13.02 12.32
C LEU A 215 4.16 13.23 11.03
N ASP A 216 3.78 12.15 10.34
CA ASP A 216 2.95 12.23 9.13
C ASP A 216 1.58 12.88 9.43
N GLN A 217 1.10 12.81 10.69
CA GLN A 217 -0.12 13.52 11.10
C GLN A 217 0.09 15.02 11.30
N ILE A 218 1.26 15.42 11.81
CA ILE A 218 1.58 16.82 12.12
C ILE A 218 1.73 17.60 10.82
N GLU A 219 2.42 17.02 9.81
CA GLU A 219 2.51 17.65 8.49
C GLU A 219 1.14 17.82 7.83
N LEU A 220 0.23 16.86 8.01
CA LEU A 220 -1.16 17.01 7.56
C LEU A 220 -1.88 18.16 8.28
N ASP A 221 -1.63 18.35 9.57
CA ASP A 221 -2.24 19.46 10.34
C ASP A 221 -1.58 20.82 10.07
N ASP A 222 -0.30 20.85 9.71
CA ASP A 222 0.42 22.07 9.32
C ASP A 222 0.16 22.47 7.85
N GLU A 223 0.05 21.52 6.91
CA GLU A 223 -0.52 21.77 5.57
C GLU A 223 -1.95 22.33 5.70
N LYS A 224 -2.76 21.80 6.64
CA LYS A 224 -4.10 22.31 6.96
C LYS A 224 -4.10 23.71 7.60
N ARG A 225 -3.08 24.07 8.39
CA ARG A 225 -2.98 25.39 9.05
C ARG A 225 -2.43 26.46 8.10
N GLY A 226 -1.42 26.15 7.29
CA GLY A 226 -0.78 27.10 6.36
C GLY A 226 -1.73 27.65 5.30
N MET A 227 -2.71 26.86 4.86
CA MET A 227 -3.68 27.27 3.82
C MET A 227 -4.94 27.95 4.41
N ARG A 228 -5.27 27.70 5.68
CA ARG A 228 -6.43 28.31 6.38
C ARG A 228 -6.14 29.66 7.04
N GLN A 229 -4.88 30.00 7.30
CA GLN A 229 -4.55 31.20 8.07
C GLN A 229 -4.59 32.52 7.27
N LYS A 230 -4.56 32.46 5.93
CA LYS A 230 -4.62 33.66 5.07
C LYS A 230 -6.04 34.14 4.71
N LEU A 231 -7.08 33.45 5.21
CA LEU A 231 -8.49 33.80 4.95
C LEU A 231 -9.35 33.90 6.22
N LYS A 232 -8.75 33.79 7.41
CA LYS A 232 -9.46 33.81 8.71
C LYS A 232 -9.07 34.97 9.63
N SER A 233 -8.48 36.04 9.10
CA SER A 233 -8.33 37.30 9.85
C SER A 233 -9.60 38.15 9.88
N PHE A 234 -10.71 37.70 9.27
CA PHE A 234 -12.00 38.37 9.38
C PHE A 234 -13.11 37.36 9.70
N VAL A 235 -13.82 37.63 10.79
CA VAL A 235 -15.03 36.96 11.29
C VAL A 235 -14.81 35.64 12.02
N GLY A 236 -14.77 35.75 13.35
CA GLY A 236 -15.02 34.62 14.24
C GLY A 236 -16.46 34.16 14.13
N LEU A 237 -16.68 32.85 14.20
CA LEU A 237 -17.78 32.19 14.89
C LEU A 237 -17.51 30.68 14.85
N GLY A 238 -17.70 30.02 15.99
CA GLY A 238 -17.36 28.61 16.18
C GLY A 238 -18.16 27.66 15.28
N SER A 239 -17.47 26.65 14.76
CA SER A 239 -18.08 25.39 14.36
C SER A 239 -17.05 24.26 14.46
N LYS A 240 -17.50 23.12 14.98
CA LYS A 240 -16.72 21.88 15.18
C LYS A 240 -16.06 21.45 13.86
N PRO A 241 -14.80 20.96 13.86
CA PRO A 241 -14.16 20.54 12.62
C PRO A 241 -14.76 19.22 12.13
N SER A 242 -15.70 19.31 11.19
CA SER A 242 -15.99 18.24 10.24
C SER A 242 -14.73 18.00 9.40
N ARG A 243 -14.13 16.81 9.54
CA ARG A 243 -12.96 16.38 8.76
C ARG A 243 -13.37 16.31 7.28
N SER A 244 -12.73 17.13 6.45
CA SER A 244 -12.92 17.16 4.99
C SER A 244 -12.56 15.79 4.39
N ARG A 245 -13.52 15.21 3.67
CA ARG A 245 -13.55 13.85 3.10
C ARG A 245 -12.79 13.73 1.76
N ASN A 246 -12.27 14.83 1.23
CA ASN A 246 -11.82 14.89 -0.17
C ASN A 246 -10.29 15.07 -0.39
N ASP A 247 -9.53 15.51 0.61
CA ASP A 247 -8.17 16.00 0.36
C ASP A 247 -7.11 14.90 0.22
N GLN A 248 -7.35 13.69 0.74
CA GLN A 248 -6.46 12.54 0.54
C GLN A 248 -6.45 12.05 -0.91
N THR A 249 -7.53 12.31 -1.65
CA THR A 249 -7.63 11.98 -3.08
C THR A 249 -6.97 13.04 -3.95
N TYR A 250 -6.99 14.31 -3.54
CA TYR A 250 -6.44 15.42 -4.33
C TYR A 250 -4.90 15.43 -4.42
N ASP A 251 -4.17 14.96 -3.39
CA ASP A 251 -2.70 14.82 -3.42
C ASP A 251 -2.21 13.59 -4.25
N LEU A 252 -3.15 12.76 -4.72
CA LEU A 252 -2.90 11.62 -5.63
C LEU A 252 -3.26 11.94 -7.09
N VAL A 253 -3.83 13.13 -7.35
CA VAL A 253 -4.08 13.60 -8.70
C VAL A 253 -2.74 13.98 -9.30
N THR A 254 -2.32 13.23 -10.31
CA THR A 254 -1.12 13.48 -11.10
C THR A 254 -1.09 14.94 -11.57
N PRO A 255 0.06 15.64 -11.54
CA PRO A 255 0.18 16.90 -12.25
C PRO A 255 -0.16 16.65 -13.73
N PHE A 256 -1.05 17.47 -14.28
CA PHE A 256 -1.41 17.44 -15.69
C PHE A 256 -0.13 17.45 -16.53
N VAL A 257 0.10 16.37 -17.27
CA VAL A 257 1.03 16.40 -18.39
C VAL A 257 0.30 17.17 -19.49
N PRO A 258 0.79 18.34 -19.95
CA PRO A 258 0.22 18.96 -21.13
C PRO A 258 0.35 17.96 -22.27
N ASP A 259 -0.77 17.42 -22.76
CA ASP A 259 -0.78 16.65 -23.99
C ASP A 259 -0.21 17.54 -25.10
N GLU A 260 0.81 17.03 -25.79
CA GLU A 260 1.46 17.65 -26.94
C GLU A 260 0.56 17.62 -28.20
N PHE A 261 -0.76 17.67 -28.02
CA PHE A 261 -1.75 17.80 -29.09
C PHE A 261 -2.28 19.23 -29.11
N GLY A 262 -1.47 20.13 -29.67
CA GLY A 262 -1.78 21.54 -29.80
C GLY A 262 -1.09 22.21 -30.99
N ARG A 263 -1.55 21.84 -32.21
CA ARG A 263 -1.30 22.46 -33.54
C ARG A 263 0.11 22.33 -34.14
#